data_AF-A0A3P9HE29-F1
#
_entry.id   AF-A0A3P9HE29-F1
#
_cell.length_a   1.000
_cell.length_b   1.000
_cell.length_c   1.000
_cell.angle_alpha   90.00
_cell.angle_beta   90.00
_cell.angle_gamma   90.00
#
_symmetry.space_group_name_H-M   'P 1'
#
loop_
_entity.id
_entity.type
_entity.pdbx_description
1 polymer ?
#
loop_
_entity_poly.entity_id
_entity_poly.type
_entity_poly.pdbx_seq_one_letter_code
_entity_poly.pdbx_strand_id
1 'polypeptide(L)'
;MEDKTENVSSIPIDGFSNLRITSIWTFLLSVQWSEPWLIGLLLFHLLCLLLTVVTCKYYKAQICHFLLLVGLVYCAEYLNELAAMNWRAFSNFQYFDSKGMFISLVFSIPLLFNAMIIVVVWVYRTFSTMTELKTLQLKRKAQRQKRQKDD
;
A
#
# COMPACT_ATOMS: atom_id res chain seq x y z
N MET A 1 12.57 -41.36 -31.92
CA MET A 1 11.13 -41.33 -32.19
C MET A 1 10.50 -42.05 -31.01
N GLU A 2 9.76 -41.45 -30.09
CA GLU A 2 9.09 -40.14 -30.05
C GLU A 2 9.12 -39.57 -28.63
N ASP A 3 9.04 -38.25 -28.62
CA ASP A 3 8.89 -37.31 -27.52
C ASP A 3 7.67 -37.61 -26.64
N LYS A 4 7.82 -37.45 -25.31
CA LYS A 4 6.71 -37.08 -24.44
C LYS A 4 7.22 -36.24 -23.27
N THR A 5 7.57 -35.00 -23.61
CA THR A 5 7.36 -33.85 -22.75
C THR A 5 5.87 -33.69 -22.40
N GLU A 6 5.58 -32.92 -21.34
CA GLU A 6 4.27 -32.66 -20.68
C GLU A 6 3.95 -33.62 -19.52
N ASN A 7 4.24 -33.29 -18.25
CA ASN A 7 3.55 -32.23 -17.50
C ASN A 7 4.34 -31.78 -16.25
N VAL A 8 5.14 -30.73 -16.40
CA VAL A 8 5.58 -29.93 -15.24
C VAL A 8 4.36 -29.12 -14.75
N SER A 9 4.14 -29.07 -13.43
CA SER A 9 3.13 -28.27 -12.72
C SER A 9 1.74 -28.89 -12.48
N SER A 10 1.68 -29.93 -11.66
CA SER A 10 0.56 -30.08 -10.71
C SER A 10 1.11 -30.00 -9.30
N ILE A 11 1.51 -28.79 -8.88
CA ILE A 11 1.63 -28.49 -7.46
C ILE A 11 0.23 -28.75 -6.87
N PRO A 12 0.05 -29.64 -5.90
CA PRO A 12 -1.26 -29.86 -5.31
C PRO A 12 -1.71 -28.54 -4.69
N ILE A 13 -2.77 -27.93 -5.23
CA ILE A 13 -3.37 -26.72 -4.67
C ILE A 13 -3.80 -27.08 -3.23
N ASP A 14 -2.99 -26.58 -2.32
CA ASP A 14 -2.77 -27.10 -0.99
C ASP A 14 -3.92 -26.70 -0.06
N GLY A 15 -4.54 -27.72 0.56
CA GLY A 15 -5.58 -27.55 1.58
C GLY A 15 -5.14 -26.65 2.74
N PHE A 16 -3.82 -26.51 2.96
CA PHE A 16 -3.23 -25.57 3.92
C PHE A 16 -3.48 -24.09 3.58
N SER A 17 -3.42 -23.72 2.30
CA SER A 17 -3.75 -22.36 1.85
C SER A 17 -5.23 -22.07 1.99
N ASN A 18 -6.09 -23.05 1.66
CA ASN A 18 -7.53 -22.93 1.92
C ASN A 18 -7.83 -22.76 3.41
N LEU A 19 -7.17 -23.52 4.30
CA LEU A 19 -7.33 -23.39 5.75
C LEU A 19 -6.87 -22.03 6.29
N ARG A 20 -5.75 -21.49 5.77
CA ARG A 20 -5.24 -20.18 6.20
C ARG A 20 -6.14 -19.03 5.72
N ILE A 21 -6.55 -19.07 4.46
CA ILE A 21 -7.42 -18.06 3.86
C ILE A 21 -8.78 -18.09 4.56
N THR A 22 -9.40 -19.27 4.69
CA THR A 22 -10.66 -19.42 5.42
C THR A 22 -10.56 -18.95 6.86
N SER A 23 -9.48 -19.25 7.59
CA SER A 23 -9.29 -18.76 8.96
C SER A 23 -9.30 -17.23 9.06
N ILE A 24 -8.56 -16.53 8.19
CA ILE A 24 -8.53 -15.06 8.17
C ILE A 24 -9.91 -14.49 7.79
N TRP A 25 -10.56 -15.05 6.77
CA TRP A 25 -11.90 -14.62 6.37
C TRP A 25 -12.94 -14.86 7.47
N THR A 26 -12.89 -16.02 8.12
CA THR A 26 -13.80 -16.37 9.22
C THR A 26 -13.57 -15.44 10.42
N PHE A 27 -12.31 -15.06 10.68
CA PHE A 27 -11.97 -14.06 11.69
C PHE A 27 -12.50 -12.67 11.32
N LEU A 28 -12.36 -12.22 10.06
CA LEU A 28 -12.89 -10.93 9.62
C LEU A 28 -14.43 -10.89 9.60
N LEU A 29 -15.08 -12.02 9.31
CA LEU A 29 -16.54 -12.16 9.36
C LEU A 29 -17.08 -12.20 10.79
N SER A 30 -16.31 -12.73 11.75
CA SER A 30 -16.71 -12.77 13.17
C SER A 30 -16.49 -11.44 13.88
N VAL A 31 -15.75 -10.50 13.27
CA VAL A 31 -15.57 -9.14 13.78
C VAL A 31 -16.90 -8.38 13.74
N GLN A 32 -17.25 -7.73 14.84
CA GLN A 32 -18.44 -6.89 14.93
C GLN A 32 -18.12 -5.49 14.41
N TRP A 33 -18.40 -5.26 13.13
CA TRP A 33 -18.16 -3.98 12.43
C TRP A 33 -19.00 -2.80 12.96
N SER A 34 -19.99 -3.05 13.81
CA SER A 34 -20.83 -2.03 14.44
C SER A 34 -20.17 -1.31 15.62
N GLU A 35 -18.98 -1.75 16.05
CA GLU A 35 -18.25 -1.11 17.14
C GLU A 35 -17.80 0.31 16.75
N PRO A 36 -18.01 1.34 17.60
CA PRO A 36 -17.75 2.75 17.25
C PRO A 36 -16.32 3.05 16.82
N TRP A 37 -15.33 2.38 17.42
CA TRP A 37 -13.91 2.56 17.10
C TRP A 37 -13.56 1.99 15.70
N LEU A 38 -14.22 0.91 15.30
CA LEU A 38 -14.10 0.27 13.98
C LEU A 38 -14.69 1.16 12.88
N ILE A 39 -15.83 1.81 13.18
CA ILE A 39 -16.41 2.83 12.30
C ILE A 39 -15.47 4.03 12.17
N GLY A 40 -14.84 4.45 13.27
CA GLY A 40 -13.78 5.46 13.25
C GLY A 40 -12.61 5.06 12.34
N LEU A 41 -12.19 3.79 12.37
CA LEU A 41 -11.15 3.24 11.50
C LEU A 41 -11.55 3.26 10.01
N LEU A 42 -12.80 2.91 9.70
CA LEU A 42 -13.35 2.99 8.34
C LEU A 42 -13.41 4.43 7.83
N LEU A 43 -13.87 5.37 8.67
CA LEU A 43 -13.87 6.80 8.35
C LEU A 43 -12.45 7.32 8.15
N PHE A 44 -11.50 6.87 8.95
CA PHE A 44 -10.09 7.19 8.78
C PHE A 44 -9.57 6.71 7.43
N HIS A 45 -9.90 5.49 7.00
CA HIS A 45 -9.54 4.98 5.68
C HIS A 45 -10.19 5.78 4.55
N LEU A 46 -11.46 6.19 4.70
CA LEU A 46 -12.15 7.07 3.75
C LEU A 46 -11.49 8.44 3.68
N LEU A 47 -11.08 9.01 4.81
CA LEU A 47 -10.32 10.26 4.86
C LEU A 47 -8.96 10.11 4.18
N CYS A 48 -8.25 9.00 4.43
CA CYS A 48 -7.00 8.68 3.74
C CYS A 48 -7.21 8.61 2.22
N LEU A 49 -8.25 7.92 1.75
CA LEU A 49 -8.60 7.85 0.32
C LEU A 49 -8.96 9.22 -0.25
N LEU A 50 -9.77 10.01 0.46
CA LEU A 50 -10.13 11.37 0.05
C LEU A 50 -8.89 12.25 -0.05
N LEU A 51 -8.00 12.16 0.94
CA LEU A 51 -6.69 12.81 0.93
C LEU A 51 -5.87 12.33 -0.27
N THR A 52 -5.84 11.04 -0.58
CA THR A 52 -5.16 10.51 -1.78
C THR A 52 -5.71 11.17 -3.05
N VAL A 53 -7.03 11.24 -3.21
CA VAL A 53 -7.71 11.85 -4.38
C VAL A 53 -7.40 13.33 -4.51
N VAL A 54 -7.49 14.10 -3.42
CA VAL A 54 -7.15 15.53 -3.40
C VAL A 54 -5.67 15.75 -3.70
N THR A 55 -4.83 14.85 -3.17
CA THR A 55 -3.38 14.89 -3.30
C THR A 55 -2.88 14.56 -4.70
N CYS A 56 -3.66 13.84 -5.52
CA CYS A 56 -3.35 13.64 -6.94
C CYS A 56 -3.13 14.95 -7.71
N LYS A 57 -3.64 16.08 -7.20
CA LYS A 57 -3.47 17.40 -7.82
C LYS A 57 -2.17 18.12 -7.39
N TYR A 58 -1.55 17.72 -6.27
CA TYR A 58 -0.42 18.44 -5.68
C TYR A 58 0.73 17.50 -5.31
N TYR A 59 1.81 17.53 -6.10
CA TYR A 59 3.01 16.69 -5.89
C TYR A 59 3.59 16.78 -4.47
N LYS A 60 3.65 17.98 -3.88
CA LYS A 60 4.17 18.16 -2.51
C LYS A 60 3.24 17.53 -1.46
N ALA A 61 1.94 17.58 -1.68
CA ALA A 61 0.97 16.90 -0.82
C ALA A 61 1.13 15.37 -0.92
N GLN A 62 1.56 14.85 -2.08
CA GLN A 62 1.76 13.41 -2.29
C GLN A 62 2.91 12.86 -1.44
N ILE A 63 3.98 13.66 -1.29
CA ILE A 63 5.08 13.33 -0.39
C ILE A 63 4.60 13.35 1.07
N CYS A 64 3.88 14.40 1.50
CA CYS A 64 3.33 14.46 2.86
C CYS A 64 2.38 13.30 3.14
N HIS A 65 1.53 12.95 2.19
CA HIS A 65 0.59 11.84 2.31
C HIS A 65 1.30 10.48 2.40
N PHE A 66 2.34 10.24 1.59
CA PHE A 66 3.16 9.04 1.69
C PHE A 66 3.83 8.92 3.06
N LEU A 67 4.43 10.01 3.56
CA LEU A 67 5.05 10.03 4.89
C LEU A 67 4.03 9.77 5.99
N LEU A 68 2.82 10.33 5.86
CA LEU A 68 1.71 10.05 6.76
C LEU A 68 1.34 8.56 6.74
N LEU A 69 1.11 7.97 5.56
CA LEU A 69 0.76 6.56 5.42
C LEU A 69 1.81 5.62 6.04
N VAL A 70 3.10 5.88 5.78
CA VAL A 70 4.20 5.08 6.35
C VAL A 70 4.29 5.28 7.87
N GLY A 71 4.15 6.51 8.35
CA GLY A 71 4.12 6.81 9.78
C GLY A 71 2.96 6.12 10.48
N LEU A 72 1.79 6.05 9.85
CA LEU A 72 0.63 5.34 10.38
C LEU A 72 0.88 3.84 10.46
N VAL A 73 1.41 3.22 9.40
CA VAL A 73 1.76 1.79 9.42
C VAL A 73 2.78 1.50 10.52
N TYR A 74 3.75 2.38 10.74
CA TYR A 74 4.70 2.26 11.84
C TYR A 74 4.02 2.38 13.21
N CYS A 75 3.13 3.36 13.39
CA CYS A 75 2.35 3.54 14.61
C CYS A 75 1.31 2.44 14.85
N ALA A 76 1.03 1.57 13.86
CA ALA A 76 0.01 0.53 13.98
C ALA A 76 0.32 -0.46 15.12
N GLU A 77 1.60 -0.80 15.32
CA GLU A 77 2.06 -1.65 16.41
C GLU A 77 1.81 -0.99 17.78
N TYR A 78 2.16 0.29 17.91
CA TYR A 78 1.94 1.07 19.13
C TYR A 78 0.45 1.25 19.44
N LEU A 79 -0.38 1.52 18.42
CA LEU A 79 -1.83 1.60 18.57
C LEU A 79 -2.42 0.25 19.00
N ASN A 80 -1.91 -0.86 18.46
CA ASN A 80 -2.32 -2.19 18.85
C ASN A 80 -1.96 -2.49 20.32
N GLU A 81 -0.77 -2.13 20.79
CA GLU A 81 -0.40 -2.29 22.20
C GLU A 81 -1.25 -1.42 23.13
N LEU A 82 -1.46 -0.15 22.76
CA LEU A 82 -2.26 0.77 23.57
C LEU A 82 -3.71 0.30 23.68
N ALA A 83 -4.27 -0.22 22.58
CA ALA A 83 -5.61 -0.77 22.55
C ALA A 83 -5.70 -2.14 23.22
N ALA A 84 -4.63 -2.95 23.20
CA ALA A 84 -4.54 -4.18 23.99
C ALA A 84 -4.46 -3.90 25.49
N MET A 85 -3.81 -2.81 25.92
CA MET A 85 -3.80 -2.40 27.33
C MET A 85 -5.15 -1.85 27.80
N ASN A 86 -5.83 -1.09 26.93
CA ASN A 86 -7.10 -0.45 27.24
C ASN A 86 -8.31 -1.17 26.61
N TRP A 87 -8.19 -2.46 26.35
CA TRP A 87 -9.18 -3.22 25.57
C TRP A 87 -10.59 -3.07 26.16
N ARG A 88 -10.74 -3.07 27.49
CA ARG A 88 -12.04 -2.89 28.18
C ARG A 88 -12.73 -1.55 27.94
N ALA A 89 -11.97 -0.51 27.62
CA ALA A 89 -12.51 0.82 27.33
C ALA A 89 -12.83 0.99 25.84
N PHE A 90 -12.16 0.23 24.97
CA PHE A 90 -12.26 0.37 23.52
C PHE A 90 -13.18 -0.64 22.86
N SER A 91 -13.25 -1.87 23.35
CA SER A 91 -13.99 -2.95 22.72
C SER A 91 -14.52 -3.98 23.71
N ASN A 92 -15.72 -4.49 23.45
CA ASN A 92 -16.30 -5.58 24.26
C ASN A 92 -15.53 -6.90 24.09
N PHE A 93 -14.74 -7.02 23.02
CA PHE A 93 -13.93 -8.20 22.69
C PHE A 93 -12.46 -7.82 22.52
N GLN A 94 -11.56 -8.75 22.84
CA GLN A 94 -10.11 -8.55 22.73
C GLN A 94 -9.64 -8.79 21.29
N TYR A 95 -9.83 -7.80 20.43
CA TYR A 95 -9.34 -7.81 19.03
C TYR A 95 -7.83 -7.57 18.92
N PHE A 96 -7.25 -6.93 19.94
CA PHE A 96 -5.84 -6.57 19.99
C PHE A 96 -5.05 -7.65 20.74
N ASP A 97 -4.07 -8.21 20.04
CA ASP A 97 -3.20 -9.26 20.55
C ASP A 97 -1.75 -8.86 20.30
N SER A 98 -0.78 -9.44 21.02
CA SER A 98 0.65 -9.11 20.91
C SER A 98 1.19 -9.29 19.49
N LYS A 99 0.54 -10.12 18.67
CA LYS A 99 0.90 -10.33 17.26
C LYS A 99 0.37 -9.26 16.31
N GLY A 100 -0.53 -8.39 16.77
CA GLY A 100 -1.11 -7.30 15.97
C GLY A 100 -1.83 -7.78 14.71
N MET A 101 -2.32 -9.03 14.67
CA MET A 101 -2.88 -9.64 13.47
C MET A 101 -4.10 -8.88 12.94
N PHE A 102 -5.03 -8.49 13.83
CA PHE A 102 -6.20 -7.72 13.44
C PHE A 102 -5.83 -6.35 12.87
N ILE A 103 -5.06 -5.55 13.62
CA ILE A 103 -4.64 -4.23 13.18
C ILE A 103 -3.78 -4.32 11.91
N SER A 104 -2.88 -5.28 11.80
CA SER A 104 -2.07 -5.44 10.59
C SER A 104 -2.92 -5.78 9.36
N LEU A 105 -3.92 -6.66 9.50
CA LEU A 105 -4.79 -7.05 8.39
C LEU A 105 -5.77 -5.94 7.98
N VAL A 106 -6.42 -5.28 8.95
CA VAL A 106 -7.49 -4.31 8.68
C VAL A 106 -6.95 -2.90 8.46
N PHE A 107 -5.89 -2.53 9.15
CA PHE A 107 -5.26 -1.22 9.05
C PHE A 107 -4.10 -1.23 8.06
N SER A 108 -3.08 -2.08 8.27
CA SER A 108 -1.83 -1.99 7.51
C SER A 108 -1.96 -2.46 6.06
N ILE A 109 -2.73 -3.52 5.75
CA ILE A 109 -2.85 -4.02 4.36
C ILE A 109 -3.46 -2.96 3.42
N PRO A 110 -4.61 -2.33 3.71
CA PRO A 110 -5.16 -1.28 2.84
C PRO A 110 -4.22 -0.08 2.69
N LEU A 111 -3.57 0.33 3.78
CA LEU A 111 -2.63 1.46 3.79
C LEU A 111 -1.37 1.15 2.96
N LEU A 112 -0.82 -0.06 3.09
CA LEU A 112 0.33 -0.52 2.32
C LEU A 112 0.01 -0.64 0.83
N PHE A 113 -1.18 -1.12 0.50
CA PHE A 113 -1.63 -1.18 -0.90
C PHE A 113 -1.74 0.22 -1.50
N ASN A 114 -2.34 1.18 -0.78
CA ASN A 114 -2.38 2.58 -1.18
C ASN A 114 -0.97 3.18 -1.35
N ALA A 115 -0.06 2.90 -0.40
CA ALA A 115 1.33 3.35 -0.47
C ALA A 115 2.05 2.75 -1.69
N MET A 116 1.82 1.48 -2.01
CA MET A 116 2.37 0.82 -3.19
C MET A 116 1.93 1.50 -4.50
N ILE A 117 0.64 1.84 -4.62
CA ILE A 117 0.13 2.57 -5.79
C ILE A 117 0.85 3.92 -5.94
N ILE A 118 1.01 4.66 -4.84
CA ILE A 118 1.70 5.96 -4.85
C ILE A 118 3.15 5.79 -5.32
N VAL A 119 3.87 4.79 -4.81
CA VAL A 119 5.25 4.50 -5.20
C VAL A 119 5.33 4.17 -6.69
N VAL A 120 4.44 3.31 -7.19
CA VAL A 120 4.41 2.94 -8.61
C VAL A 120 4.16 4.16 -9.50
N VAL A 121 3.18 5.00 -9.17
CA VAL A 121 2.92 6.25 -9.90
C VAL A 121 4.14 7.17 -9.85
N TRP A 122 4.81 7.28 -8.71
CA TRP A 122 5.98 8.13 -8.55
C TRP A 122 7.17 7.64 -9.38
N VAL A 123 7.38 6.32 -9.43
CA VAL A 123 8.40 5.69 -10.28
C VAL A 123 8.12 6.01 -11.76
N TYR A 124 6.89 5.77 -12.25
CA TYR A 124 6.54 6.10 -13.63
C TYR A 124 6.73 7.58 -13.96
N ARG A 125 6.31 8.48 -13.07
CA ARG A 125 6.49 9.94 -13.22
C ARG A 125 7.96 10.35 -13.23
N THR A 126 8.77 9.77 -12.35
CA THR A 126 10.22 10.04 -12.27
C THR A 126 10.93 9.59 -13.52
N PHE A 127 10.60 8.39 -14.02
CA PHE A 127 11.12 7.90 -15.30
C PHE A 127 10.71 8.81 -16.46
N SER A 128 9.43 9.20 -16.55
CA SER A 128 8.96 10.13 -17.60
C SER A 128 9.64 11.50 -17.54
N THR A 129 9.85 12.04 -16.35
CA THR A 129 10.52 13.33 -16.17
C THR A 129 12.00 13.22 -16.54
N MET A 130 12.65 12.13 -16.15
CA MET A 130 14.06 11.89 -16.49
C MET A 130 14.26 11.68 -17.99
N THR A 131 13.37 10.95 -18.67
CA THR A 131 13.42 10.77 -20.13
C THR A 131 13.17 12.09 -20.86
N GLU A 132 12.22 12.91 -20.40
CA GLU A 132 11.97 14.24 -20.96
C GLU A 132 13.18 15.17 -20.76
N LEU A 133 13.77 15.19 -19.56
CA LEU A 133 14.96 15.98 -19.27
C LEU A 133 16.16 15.52 -20.10
N LYS A 134 16.38 14.20 -20.26
CA LYS A 134 17.43 13.67 -21.14
C LYS A 134 17.20 14.09 -22.59
N THR A 135 15.96 14.04 -23.06
CA THR A 135 15.57 14.46 -24.41
C THR A 135 15.82 15.96 -24.62
N LEU A 136 15.43 16.79 -23.65
CA LEU A 136 15.67 18.24 -23.67
C LEU A 136 17.16 18.58 -23.61
N GLN A 137 17.95 17.86 -22.80
CA GLN A 137 19.40 18.04 -22.74
C GLN A 137 20.07 17.68 -24.07
N LEU A 138 19.67 16.58 -24.72
CA LEU A 138 20.17 16.21 -26.05
C LEU A 138 19.81 17.28 -27.10
N LYS A 139 18.56 17.75 -27.10
CA LYS A 139 18.10 18.81 -28.02
C LYS A 139 18.90 20.10 -27.84
N ARG A 140 19.17 20.52 -26.59
CA ARG A 140 20.01 21.69 -26.28
C ARG A 140 21.46 21.49 -26.73
N LYS A 141 22.04 20.30 -26.55
CA LYS A 141 23.40 19.99 -27.02
C LYS A 141 23.51 20.05 -28.54
N ALA A 142 22.56 19.46 -29.26
CA ALA A 142 22.52 19.51 -30.73
C ALA A 142 22.38 20.94 -31.27
N GLN A 143 21.56 21.78 -30.62
CA GLN A 143 21.42 23.19 -30.98
C GLN A 143 22.71 24.00 -30.76
N ARG A 144 23.46 23.73 -29.68
CA ARG A 144 24.76 24.38 -29.44
C ARG A 144 25.81 23.98 -30.48
N GLN A 145 25.84 22.72 -30.89
CA GLN A 145 26.77 22.24 -31.93
C GLN A 145 26.45 22.79 -33.31
N LYS A 146 25.17 23.01 -33.64
CA LYS A 146 24.79 23.71 -34.88
C LYS A 146 25.30 25.16 -34.88
N ARG A 147 25.09 25.91 -33.79
CA ARG A 147 25.56 27.30 -33.69
C ARG A 147 27.08 27.42 -33.84
N GLN A 148 27.86 26.50 -33.28
CA GLN A 148 29.33 26.50 -33.44
C GLN A 148 29.84 26.12 -34.84
N LYS A 149 28.98 25.57 -35.71
CA LYS A 149 29.35 25.25 -37.11
C LYS A 149 28.99 26.36 -38.10
N ASP A 150 28.09 27.25 -37.70
CA ASP A 150 27.62 28.37 -38.53
C ASP A 150 28.39 29.68 -38.25
N ASP A 151 29.21 29.72 -37.18
CA ASP A 151 30.21 30.77 -36.87
C ASP A 151 31.61 30.35 -37.38
#